data_AF-A0AA87B747-F1
#
_entry.id   AF-A0AA87B747-F1
#
_cell.length_a   1.000
_cell.length_b   1.000
_cell.length_c   1.000
_cell.angle_alpha   90.00
_cell.angle_beta   90.00
_cell.angle_gamma   90.00
#
_symmetry.space_group_name_H-M   'P 1'
#
loop_
_entity.id
_entity.type
_entity.pdbx_description
1 polymer ?
#
loop_
_entity_poly.entity_id
_entity_poly.type
_entity_poly.pdbx_seq_one_letter_code
_entity_poly.pdbx_strand_id
1 'polypeptide(L)'
;MLKFILKKETILTTLYTISLSLLISKFSIDYLYMDKSIYGFIHFILLFTIFFNSWLIEVVHLNRYGKDSFLNYFFLIFQTLVVLNLLIRNTFDIKFILATLVLLSVILSVQHITEYILIDNKQLMIKKLTEPFSYIHTGRTLALFLGFLFIDYCYWFIFFAFMISQLFPSFISRSIHVKDINFNHLTNHLFIMTNFITLSLILSDLNLNIPVDRYWLISIIFIILLSIYNRIFKTIDRTLTKQSGNTYIIGIYFTIFSITFVNQFIISEFNLIYILLAILTIYISKLSFKQYKKQIR
;
A
#
# COMPACT_ATOMS: atom_id res chain seq x y z
N MET A 1 9.58 18.57 7.20
CA MET A 1 8.27 17.90 7.08
C MET A 1 7.21 18.86 6.54
N LEU A 2 7.00 20.02 7.18
CA LEU A 2 6.05 21.05 6.71
C LEU A 2 6.29 21.53 5.26
N LYS A 3 7.55 21.81 4.89
CA LYS A 3 7.95 22.17 3.51
C LYS A 3 7.70 21.07 2.46
N PHE A 4 7.61 19.80 2.87
CA PHE A 4 7.28 18.70 1.96
C PHE A 4 5.77 18.62 1.76
N ILE A 5 4.98 18.79 2.82
CA ILE A 5 3.50 18.69 2.79
C ILE A 5 2.84 19.78 1.95
N LEU A 6 3.44 20.98 1.85
CA LEU A 6 2.85 22.14 1.19
C LEU A 6 2.94 22.15 -0.35
N LYS A 7 3.54 21.14 -0.99
CA LYS A 7 3.44 21.00 -2.46
C LYS A 7 2.05 20.48 -2.84
N LYS A 8 1.50 20.92 -3.98
CA LYS A 8 0.16 20.50 -4.43
C LYS A 8 0.08 18.98 -4.63
N GLU A 9 1.10 18.39 -5.26
CA GLU A 9 1.25 16.93 -5.40
C GLU A 9 1.22 16.21 -4.05
N THR A 10 1.97 16.72 -3.07
CA THR A 10 2.04 16.09 -1.74
C THR A 10 0.72 16.16 -0.99
N ILE A 11 -0.08 17.22 -1.15
CA ILE A 11 -1.41 17.30 -0.53
C ILE A 11 -2.33 16.24 -1.14
N LEU A 12 -2.41 16.19 -2.46
CA LEU A 12 -3.25 15.24 -3.19
C LEU A 12 -2.88 13.78 -2.87
N THR A 13 -1.58 13.46 -2.85
CA THR A 13 -1.09 12.13 -2.46
C THR A 13 -1.31 11.81 -1.00
N THR A 14 -1.20 12.79 -0.11
CA THR A 14 -1.58 12.59 1.30
C THR A 14 -3.06 12.27 1.44
N LEU A 15 -3.95 12.96 0.71
CA LEU A 15 -5.39 12.68 0.72
C LEU A 15 -5.67 11.26 0.24
N TYR A 16 -5.09 10.86 -0.90
CA TYR A 16 -5.22 9.49 -1.40
C TYR A 16 -4.72 8.45 -0.38
N THR A 17 -3.56 8.70 0.24
CA THR A 17 -2.97 7.84 1.28
C THR A 17 -3.91 7.72 2.50
N ILE A 18 -4.48 8.84 2.95
CA ILE A 18 -5.42 8.88 4.07
C ILE A 18 -6.68 8.09 3.72
N SER A 19 -7.30 8.34 2.56
CA SER A 19 -8.47 7.60 2.11
C SER A 19 -8.21 6.10 2.04
N LEU A 20 -7.08 5.67 1.48
CA LEU A 20 -6.76 4.25 1.41
C LEU A 20 -6.48 3.64 2.79
N SER A 21 -5.81 4.36 3.68
CA SER A 21 -5.58 3.90 5.06
C SER A 21 -6.88 3.68 5.83
N LEU A 22 -7.85 4.60 5.69
CA LEU A 22 -9.18 4.45 6.27
C LEU A 22 -9.91 3.23 5.69
N LEU A 23 -9.79 3.00 4.37
CA LEU A 23 -10.43 1.86 3.71
C LEU A 23 -9.84 0.53 4.21
N ILE A 24 -8.53 0.45 4.33
CA ILE A 24 -7.80 -0.69 4.89
C ILE A 24 -8.24 -0.99 6.34
N SER A 25 -8.39 0.04 7.14
CA SER A 25 -8.85 -0.10 8.52
C SER A 25 -10.30 -0.58 8.57
N LYS A 26 -11.17 -0.06 7.68
CA LYS A 26 -12.54 -0.55 7.51
C LYS A 26 -12.56 -2.05 7.24
N PHE A 27 -11.84 -2.52 6.21
CA PHE A 27 -11.71 -3.96 5.92
C PHE A 27 -11.22 -4.81 7.11
N SER A 28 -10.33 -4.25 7.93
CA SER A 28 -9.78 -4.95 9.11
C SER A 28 -10.85 -5.18 10.18
N ILE A 29 -11.82 -4.26 10.30
CA ILE A 29 -12.97 -4.37 11.20
C ILE A 29 -14.04 -5.28 10.60
N ASP A 30 -14.35 -5.17 9.31
CA ASP A 30 -15.37 -6.03 8.70
C ASP A 30 -14.96 -7.50 8.69
N TYR A 31 -13.65 -7.79 8.58
CA TYR A 31 -13.12 -9.14 8.80
C TYR A 31 -13.48 -9.71 10.19
N LEU A 32 -13.60 -8.86 11.21
CA LEU A 32 -14.02 -9.26 12.56
C LEU A 32 -15.43 -9.88 12.58
N TYR A 33 -16.30 -9.39 11.69
CA TYR A 33 -17.67 -9.83 11.52
C TYR A 33 -17.83 -10.93 10.47
N MET A 34 -16.76 -11.25 9.72
CA MET A 34 -16.71 -12.45 8.89
C MET A 34 -16.46 -13.68 9.77
N ASP A 35 -16.85 -14.87 9.29
CA ASP A 35 -16.48 -16.12 9.94
C ASP A 35 -14.97 -16.13 10.20
N LYS A 36 -14.57 -16.26 11.48
CA LYS A 36 -13.18 -16.31 11.98
C LYS A 36 -12.42 -17.57 11.54
N SER A 37 -12.73 -18.06 10.35
CA SER A 37 -12.11 -19.19 9.68
C SER A 37 -10.80 -18.78 9.01
N ILE A 38 -9.94 -19.78 8.77
CA ILE A 38 -8.70 -19.60 7.99
C ILE A 38 -9.00 -19.07 6.58
N TYR A 39 -10.13 -19.48 5.98
CA TYR A 39 -10.57 -18.98 4.67
C TYR A 39 -10.89 -17.49 4.69
N GLY A 40 -11.64 -17.02 5.71
CA GLY A 40 -11.91 -15.60 5.91
C GLY A 40 -10.60 -14.80 6.07
N PHE A 41 -9.64 -15.33 6.82
CA PHE A 41 -8.35 -14.68 7.04
C PHE A 41 -7.56 -14.51 5.74
N ILE A 42 -7.52 -15.55 4.90
CA ILE A 42 -6.85 -15.51 3.59
C ILE A 42 -7.53 -14.46 2.70
N HIS A 43 -8.87 -14.44 2.65
CA HIS A 43 -9.63 -13.46 1.87
C HIS A 43 -9.34 -12.03 2.33
N PHE A 44 -9.31 -11.79 3.64
CA PHE A 44 -8.94 -10.50 4.22
C PHE A 44 -7.52 -10.07 3.81
N ILE A 45 -6.52 -10.95 3.97
CA ILE A 45 -5.14 -10.66 3.58
C ILE A 45 -5.06 -10.32 2.09
N LEU A 46 -5.75 -11.07 1.22
CA LEU A 46 -5.72 -10.83 -0.22
C LEU A 46 -6.30 -9.45 -0.56
N LEU A 47 -7.46 -9.09 0.00
CA LEU A 47 -8.09 -7.79 -0.21
C LEU A 47 -7.20 -6.65 0.31
N PHE A 48 -6.73 -6.77 1.54
CA PHE A 48 -5.80 -5.82 2.13
C PHE A 48 -4.56 -5.61 1.23
N THR A 49 -3.96 -6.70 0.78
CA THR A 49 -2.71 -6.67 0.01
C THR A 49 -2.91 -6.04 -1.36
N ILE A 50 -4.00 -6.35 -2.06
CA ILE A 50 -4.23 -5.81 -3.42
C ILE A 50 -4.53 -4.30 -3.38
N PHE A 51 -5.29 -3.81 -2.38
CA PHE A 51 -5.52 -2.37 -2.18
C PHE A 51 -4.24 -1.65 -1.81
N PHE A 52 -3.48 -2.19 -0.86
CA PHE A 52 -2.20 -1.63 -0.46
C PHE A 52 -1.20 -1.59 -1.64
N ASN A 53 -1.16 -2.65 -2.45
CA ASN A 53 -0.35 -2.69 -3.66
C ASN A 53 -0.75 -1.59 -4.66
N SER A 54 -2.04 -1.29 -4.83
CA SER A 54 -2.48 -0.18 -5.68
C SER A 54 -1.93 1.18 -5.23
N TRP A 55 -1.96 1.46 -3.93
CA TRP A 55 -1.36 2.69 -3.39
C TRP A 55 0.14 2.74 -3.61
N LEU A 56 0.82 1.61 -3.41
CA LEU A 56 2.25 1.54 -3.59
C LEU A 56 2.66 1.78 -5.04
N ILE A 57 1.91 1.22 -6.01
CA ILE A 57 2.10 1.49 -7.44
C ILE A 57 2.03 2.98 -7.70
N GLU A 58 1.00 3.67 -7.20
CA GLU A 58 0.83 5.11 -7.42
C GLU A 58 1.95 5.94 -6.78
N VAL A 59 2.29 5.66 -5.52
CA VAL A 59 3.37 6.39 -4.83
C VAL A 59 4.71 6.16 -5.53
N VAL A 60 4.98 4.95 -6.03
CA VAL A 60 6.19 4.65 -6.82
C VAL A 60 6.14 5.30 -8.20
N HIS A 61 4.97 5.36 -8.84
CA HIS A 61 4.77 6.08 -10.09
C HIS A 61 5.13 7.55 -9.93
N LEU A 62 4.53 8.25 -8.96
CA LEU A 62 4.84 9.65 -8.69
C LEU A 62 6.29 9.84 -8.24
N ASN A 63 6.84 8.90 -7.47
CA ASN A 63 8.25 8.93 -7.10
C ASN A 63 9.20 8.93 -8.30
N ARG A 64 8.88 8.12 -9.31
CA ARG A 64 9.71 7.96 -10.51
C ARG A 64 9.41 9.02 -11.54
N TYR A 65 8.14 9.29 -11.86
CA TYR A 65 7.72 10.14 -12.96
C TYR A 65 7.43 11.59 -12.55
N GLY A 66 7.41 11.88 -11.24
CA GLY A 66 7.07 13.14 -10.56
C GLY A 66 7.63 14.43 -11.17
N LYS A 67 7.05 14.82 -12.29
CA LYS A 67 6.83 16.21 -12.66
C LYS A 67 5.47 16.58 -12.08
N ASP A 68 5.38 17.78 -11.49
CA ASP A 68 4.12 18.45 -11.12
C ASP A 68 3.26 18.64 -12.39
N SER A 69 2.68 17.56 -12.89
CA SER A 69 1.97 17.50 -14.17
C SER A 69 0.47 17.47 -13.91
N PHE A 70 -0.27 18.17 -14.76
CA PHE A 70 -1.73 18.17 -14.70
C PHE A 70 -2.32 16.75 -14.78
N LEU A 71 -1.72 15.87 -15.61
CA LEU A 71 -2.17 14.49 -15.77
C LEU A 71 -2.03 13.68 -14.49
N ASN A 72 -0.92 13.82 -13.76
CA ASN A 72 -0.74 13.13 -12.48
C ASN A 72 -1.80 13.58 -11.46
N TYR A 73 -2.11 14.88 -11.40
CA TYR A 73 -3.18 15.37 -10.53
C TYR A 73 -4.55 14.82 -10.93
N PHE A 74 -4.84 14.81 -12.23
CA PHE A 74 -6.08 14.26 -12.75
C PHE A 74 -6.27 12.81 -12.33
N PHE A 75 -5.29 11.94 -12.62
CA PHE A 75 -5.38 10.52 -12.26
C PHE A 75 -5.51 10.31 -10.76
N LEU A 76 -4.74 11.04 -9.95
CA LEU A 76 -4.78 10.88 -8.50
C LEU A 76 -6.12 11.32 -7.90
N ILE A 77 -6.74 12.39 -8.43
CA ILE A 77 -8.10 12.81 -8.03
C ILE A 77 -9.09 11.67 -8.32
N PHE A 78 -9.05 11.07 -9.51
CA PHE A 78 -9.92 9.95 -9.87
C PHE A 78 -9.69 8.73 -8.97
N GLN A 79 -8.44 8.34 -8.71
CA GLN A 79 -8.14 7.25 -7.79
C GLN A 79 -8.71 7.52 -6.38
N THR A 80 -8.57 8.75 -5.89
CA THR A 80 -9.11 9.16 -4.59
C THR A 80 -10.63 9.08 -4.55
N LEU A 81 -11.32 9.56 -5.60
CA LEU A 81 -12.79 9.46 -5.70
C LEU A 81 -13.27 8.01 -5.70
N VAL A 82 -12.56 7.12 -6.39
CA VAL A 82 -12.89 5.69 -6.42
C VAL A 82 -12.76 5.04 -5.04
N VAL A 83 -11.71 5.36 -4.30
CA VAL A 83 -11.51 4.88 -2.91
C VAL A 83 -12.57 5.46 -1.97
N LEU A 84 -12.86 6.76 -2.07
CA LEU A 84 -13.87 7.42 -1.26
C LEU A 84 -15.28 6.86 -1.50
N ASN A 85 -15.61 6.53 -2.76
CA ASN A 85 -16.89 5.91 -3.09
C ASN A 85 -17.09 4.56 -2.36
N LEU A 86 -16.05 3.72 -2.32
CA LEU A 86 -16.11 2.46 -1.58
C LEU A 86 -16.17 2.69 -0.06
N LEU A 87 -15.46 3.69 0.45
CA LEU A 87 -15.49 4.07 1.87
C LEU A 87 -16.88 4.49 2.36
N ILE A 88 -17.58 5.33 1.58
CA ILE A 88 -18.91 5.84 1.93
C ILE A 88 -19.96 4.73 1.85
N ARG A 89 -19.75 3.74 0.99
CA ARG A 89 -20.65 2.59 0.86
C ARG A 89 -20.54 1.70 2.10
N ASN A 90 -21.68 1.44 2.75
CA ASN A 90 -21.77 0.60 3.96
C ASN A 90 -21.89 -0.91 3.68
N THR A 91 -21.73 -1.35 2.43
CA THR A 91 -21.86 -2.76 2.05
C THR A 91 -20.57 -3.31 1.45
N PHE A 92 -20.04 -4.35 2.08
CA PHE A 92 -18.87 -5.12 1.62
C PHE A 92 -19.27 -6.32 0.78
N ASP A 93 -20.12 -6.06 -0.21
CA ASP A 93 -20.37 -7.06 -1.24
C ASP A 93 -19.14 -7.14 -2.15
N ILE A 94 -18.61 -8.36 -2.28
CA ILE A 94 -17.42 -8.69 -3.05
C ILE A 94 -17.50 -8.15 -4.48
N LYS A 95 -18.69 -8.12 -5.08
CA LYS A 95 -18.89 -7.58 -6.43
C LYS A 95 -18.54 -6.10 -6.51
N PHE A 96 -18.92 -5.30 -5.51
CA PHE A 96 -18.58 -3.88 -5.46
C PHE A 96 -17.11 -3.66 -5.14
N ILE A 97 -16.55 -4.41 -4.18
CA ILE A 97 -15.11 -4.34 -3.86
C ILE A 97 -14.29 -4.61 -5.12
N LEU A 98 -14.67 -5.63 -5.87
CA LEU A 98 -13.94 -6.02 -7.06
C LEU A 98 -14.14 -5.03 -8.22
N ALA A 99 -15.33 -4.46 -8.38
CA ALA A 99 -15.56 -3.35 -9.32
C ALA A 99 -14.66 -2.15 -8.99
N THR A 100 -14.50 -1.80 -7.70
CA THR A 100 -13.58 -0.75 -7.26
C THR A 100 -12.14 -1.11 -7.61
N LEU A 101 -11.70 -2.35 -7.38
CA LEU A 101 -10.35 -2.81 -7.73
C LEU A 101 -10.09 -2.75 -9.24
N VAL A 102 -11.05 -3.20 -10.05
CA VAL A 102 -10.99 -3.12 -11.51
C VAL A 102 -10.84 -1.66 -11.93
N LEU A 103 -11.73 -0.78 -11.48
CA LEU A 103 -11.71 0.63 -11.86
C LEU A 103 -10.39 1.31 -11.47
N LEU A 104 -9.91 1.06 -10.25
CA LEU A 104 -8.64 1.59 -9.77
C LEU A 104 -7.45 1.06 -10.60
N SER A 105 -7.49 -0.22 -10.98
CA SER A 105 -6.46 -0.81 -11.84
C SER A 105 -6.47 -0.25 -13.26
N VAL A 106 -7.66 0.01 -13.83
CA VAL A 106 -7.82 0.64 -15.14
C VAL A 106 -7.19 2.04 -15.11
N ILE A 107 -7.49 2.83 -14.08
CA ILE A 107 -6.91 4.17 -13.92
C ILE A 107 -5.38 4.10 -13.89
N LEU A 108 -4.80 3.22 -13.06
CA LEU A 108 -3.35 3.04 -12.96
C LEU A 108 -2.72 2.56 -14.27
N SER A 109 -3.40 1.67 -15.00
CA SER A 109 -2.93 1.16 -16.29
C SER A 109 -2.93 2.26 -17.35
N VAL A 110 -4.03 3.01 -17.47
CA VAL A 110 -4.15 4.14 -18.39
C VAL A 110 -3.10 5.19 -18.07
N GLN A 111 -2.86 5.51 -16.79
CA GLN A 111 -1.82 6.46 -16.38
C GLN A 111 -0.42 6.04 -16.89
N HIS A 112 -0.03 4.77 -16.72
CA HIS A 112 1.25 4.28 -17.21
C HIS A 112 1.36 4.22 -18.73
N ILE A 113 0.25 3.89 -19.42
CA ILE A 113 0.19 3.94 -20.89
C ILE A 113 0.34 5.39 -21.38
N THR A 114 -0.35 6.34 -20.75
CA THR A 114 -0.24 7.76 -21.11
C THR A 114 1.18 8.29 -20.88
N GLU A 115 1.82 7.92 -19.77
CA GLU A 115 3.21 8.29 -19.51
C GLU A 115 4.14 7.71 -20.59
N TYR A 116 3.97 6.44 -20.97
CA TYR A 116 4.74 5.80 -22.04
C TYR A 116 4.60 6.51 -23.40
N ILE A 117 3.38 6.92 -23.76
CA ILE A 117 3.09 7.61 -25.02
C ILE A 117 3.73 9.01 -25.03
N LEU A 118 3.68 9.72 -23.89
CA LEU A 118 4.14 11.10 -23.78
C LEU A 118 5.66 11.23 -23.60
N ILE A 119 6.37 10.17 -23.20
CA ILE A 119 7.83 10.17 -23.13
C ILE A 119 8.43 10.34 -24.53
N ASP A 120 9.24 11.40 -24.68
CA ASP A 120 9.98 11.69 -25.90
C ASP A 120 10.87 10.51 -26.29
N ASN A 121 10.90 10.18 -27.58
CA ASN A 121 11.75 9.15 -28.16
C ASN A 121 13.25 9.43 -27.91
N LYS A 122 13.64 10.67 -27.64
CA LYS A 122 15.02 11.00 -27.21
C LYS A 122 15.39 10.40 -25.85
N GLN A 123 14.40 10.08 -25.00
CA GLN A 123 14.59 9.45 -23.68
C GLN A 123 14.32 7.94 -23.71
N LEU A 124 14.92 7.25 -24.68
CA LEU A 124 14.75 5.82 -24.96
C LEU A 124 14.85 4.90 -23.73
N MET A 125 15.78 5.18 -22.80
CA MET A 125 15.96 4.35 -21.60
C MET A 125 14.77 4.44 -20.64
N ILE A 126 14.15 5.62 -20.50
CA ILE A 126 12.94 5.81 -19.67
C ILE A 126 11.74 5.17 -20.36
N LYS A 127 11.66 5.26 -21.68
CA LYS A 127 10.61 4.63 -22.48
C LYS A 127 10.63 3.10 -22.34
N LYS A 128 11.82 2.48 -22.46
CA LYS A 128 12.06 1.04 -22.24
C LYS A 128 11.82 0.57 -20.80
N LEU A 129 11.90 1.46 -19.82
CA LEU A 129 11.50 1.17 -18.45
C LEU A 129 9.97 1.19 -18.30
N THR A 130 9.32 2.20 -18.88
CA THR A 130 7.88 2.46 -18.69
C THR A 130 7.01 1.45 -19.42
N GLU A 131 7.45 0.96 -20.59
CA GLU A 131 6.75 -0.03 -21.41
C GLU A 131 6.45 -1.35 -20.66
N PRO A 132 7.42 -2.02 -20.01
CA PRO A 132 7.11 -3.17 -19.16
C PRO A 132 6.08 -2.89 -18.06
N PHE A 133 6.10 -1.70 -17.44
CA PHE A 133 5.11 -1.33 -16.43
C PHE A 133 3.71 -1.20 -17.02
N SER A 134 3.55 -0.66 -18.23
CA SER A 134 2.23 -0.59 -18.87
C SER A 134 1.65 -1.99 -19.14
N TYR A 135 2.47 -2.95 -19.56
CA TYR A 135 2.04 -4.34 -19.72
C TYR A 135 1.67 -5.01 -18.39
N ILE A 136 2.47 -4.80 -17.34
CA ILE A 136 2.20 -5.35 -16.01
C ILE A 136 0.86 -4.83 -15.46
N HIS A 137 0.62 -3.52 -15.56
CA HIS A 137 -0.62 -2.93 -15.07
C HIS A 137 -1.82 -3.34 -15.92
N THR A 138 -1.66 -3.45 -17.24
CA THR A 138 -2.70 -4.01 -18.11
C THR A 138 -3.04 -5.45 -17.75
N GLY A 139 -2.02 -6.30 -17.52
CA GLY A 139 -2.20 -7.68 -17.11
C GLY A 139 -2.91 -7.80 -15.75
N ARG A 140 -2.54 -6.96 -14.77
CA ARG A 140 -3.26 -6.85 -13.48
C ARG A 140 -4.73 -6.49 -13.70
N THR A 141 -5.03 -5.52 -14.56
CA THR A 141 -6.40 -5.09 -14.86
C THR A 141 -7.22 -6.21 -15.49
N LEU A 142 -6.66 -6.94 -16.45
CA LEU A 142 -7.33 -8.08 -17.06
C LEU A 142 -7.60 -9.19 -16.04
N ALA A 143 -6.62 -9.50 -15.17
CA ALA A 143 -6.82 -10.49 -14.11
C ALA A 143 -7.97 -10.09 -13.17
N LEU A 144 -8.00 -8.84 -12.71
CA LEU A 144 -9.10 -8.35 -11.86
C LEU A 144 -10.44 -8.33 -12.59
N PHE A 145 -10.46 -7.98 -13.88
CA PHE A 145 -11.66 -8.00 -14.70
C PHE A 145 -12.21 -9.42 -14.89
N LEU A 146 -11.34 -10.41 -15.07
CA LEU A 146 -11.74 -11.82 -15.08
C LEU A 146 -12.33 -12.24 -13.72
N GLY A 147 -11.74 -11.79 -12.61
CA GLY A 147 -12.34 -11.98 -11.29
C GLY A 147 -13.74 -11.38 -11.16
N PHE A 148 -14.05 -10.32 -11.92
CA PHE A 148 -15.35 -9.66 -11.90
C PHE A 148 -16.40 -10.46 -12.65
N LEU A 149 -16.00 -11.08 -13.76
CA LEU A 149 -16.85 -11.98 -14.54
C LEU A 149 -17.06 -13.31 -13.83
N PHE A 150 -16.02 -13.85 -13.19
CA PHE A 150 -16.03 -15.14 -12.48
C PHE A 150 -16.00 -14.93 -10.97
N ILE A 151 -17.10 -14.42 -10.41
CA ILE A 151 -17.21 -14.00 -9.00
C ILE A 151 -16.90 -15.16 -8.04
N ASP A 152 -17.31 -16.39 -8.34
CA ASP A 152 -17.07 -17.56 -7.48
C ASP A 152 -15.58 -17.89 -7.29
N TYR A 153 -14.73 -17.48 -8.23
CA TYR A 153 -13.28 -17.68 -8.20
C TYR A 153 -12.51 -16.36 -8.00
N CYS A 154 -13.19 -15.28 -7.63
CA CYS A 154 -12.62 -13.93 -7.63
C CYS A 154 -11.33 -13.80 -6.81
N TYR A 155 -11.22 -14.47 -5.66
CA TYR A 155 -10.02 -14.41 -4.81
C TYR A 155 -8.77 -15.00 -5.48
N TRP A 156 -8.91 -16.01 -6.35
CA TRP A 156 -7.80 -16.51 -7.15
C TRP A 156 -7.31 -15.48 -8.15
N PHE A 157 -8.24 -14.75 -8.78
CA PHE A 157 -7.91 -13.66 -9.69
C PHE A 157 -7.29 -12.46 -8.98
N ILE A 158 -7.73 -12.13 -7.76
CA ILE A 158 -7.10 -11.10 -6.92
C ILE A 158 -5.67 -11.49 -6.59
N PHE A 159 -5.45 -12.74 -6.15
CA PHE A 159 -4.12 -13.26 -5.88
C PHE A 159 -3.23 -13.21 -7.12
N PHE A 160 -3.75 -13.64 -8.27
CA PHE A 160 -3.02 -13.60 -9.54
C PHE A 160 -2.66 -12.17 -9.96
N ALA A 161 -3.58 -11.22 -9.84
CA ALA A 161 -3.34 -9.80 -10.11
C ALA A 161 -2.25 -9.22 -9.19
N PHE A 162 -2.24 -9.61 -7.91
CA PHE A 162 -1.17 -9.26 -6.99
C PHE A 162 0.17 -9.84 -7.43
N MET A 163 0.23 -11.12 -7.79
CA MET A 163 1.48 -11.77 -8.25
C MET A 163 2.05 -11.09 -9.49
N ILE A 164 1.21 -10.79 -10.50
CA ILE A 164 1.64 -10.05 -11.70
C ILE A 164 2.26 -8.71 -11.30
N SER A 165 1.55 -7.91 -10.50
CA SER A 165 1.96 -6.55 -10.17
C SER A 165 3.11 -6.45 -9.16
N GLN A 166 3.36 -7.48 -8.36
CA GLN A 166 4.42 -7.49 -7.35
C GLN A 166 5.69 -8.19 -7.84
N LEU A 167 5.57 -9.34 -8.50
CA LEU A 167 6.73 -10.13 -8.92
C LEU A 167 7.32 -9.64 -10.24
N PHE A 168 6.49 -9.25 -11.21
CA PHE A 168 6.98 -8.93 -12.55
C PHE A 168 7.90 -7.70 -12.59
N PRO A 169 7.66 -6.62 -11.81
CA PRO A 169 8.63 -5.54 -11.69
C PRO A 169 10.03 -6.01 -11.27
N SER A 170 10.13 -7.09 -10.49
CA SER A 170 11.43 -7.60 -10.01
C SER A 170 12.26 -8.22 -11.14
N PHE A 171 11.62 -8.77 -12.18
CA PHE A 171 12.31 -9.34 -13.35
C PHE A 171 12.80 -8.28 -14.34
N ILE A 172 12.35 -7.04 -14.20
CA ILE A 172 12.75 -5.90 -15.05
C ILE A 172 13.94 -5.12 -14.43
N SER A 173 14.52 -5.62 -13.33
CA SER A 173 15.48 -4.87 -12.48
C SER A 173 16.67 -4.21 -13.22
N ARG A 174 17.13 -4.79 -14.33
CA ARG A 174 18.23 -4.22 -15.13
C ARG A 174 17.93 -2.82 -15.69
N SER A 175 16.67 -2.49 -15.99
CA SER A 175 16.29 -1.15 -16.47
C SER A 175 15.85 -0.20 -15.35
N ILE A 176 15.58 -0.71 -14.14
CA ILE A 176 15.05 0.08 -13.01
C ILE A 176 16.05 1.14 -12.51
N HIS A 177 17.35 0.89 -12.67
CA HIS A 177 18.41 1.83 -12.33
C HIS A 177 18.44 3.09 -13.21
N VAL A 178 17.63 3.16 -14.27
CA VAL A 178 17.51 4.37 -15.12
C VAL A 178 16.79 5.49 -14.38
N LYS A 179 15.91 5.16 -13.42
CA LYS A 179 15.16 6.14 -12.64
C LYS A 179 15.10 5.72 -11.18
N ASP A 180 16.04 6.29 -10.42
CA ASP A 180 16.25 5.96 -9.02
C ASP A 180 15.04 6.27 -8.16
N ILE A 181 14.81 5.42 -7.15
CA ILE A 181 13.80 5.69 -6.14
C ILE A 181 14.26 6.84 -5.25
N ASN A 182 13.43 7.87 -5.14
CA ASN A 182 13.58 8.92 -4.14
C ASN A 182 13.09 8.40 -2.78
N PHE A 183 14.02 7.87 -1.97
CA PHE A 183 13.69 7.32 -0.66
C PHE A 183 13.10 8.34 0.30
N ASN A 184 13.42 9.63 0.18
CA ASN A 184 12.80 10.66 1.02
C ASN A 184 11.27 10.72 0.77
N HIS A 185 10.86 10.76 -0.49
CA HIS A 185 9.44 10.77 -0.86
C HIS A 185 8.74 9.50 -0.38
N LEU A 186 9.27 8.32 -0.70
CA LEU A 186 8.65 7.04 -0.34
C LEU A 186 8.58 6.82 1.19
N THR A 187 9.63 7.18 1.93
CA THR A 187 9.63 7.07 3.41
C THR A 187 8.63 8.03 4.05
N ASN A 188 8.46 9.24 3.51
CA ASN A 188 7.49 10.21 4.06
C ASN A 188 6.05 9.72 3.84
N HIS A 189 5.72 9.19 2.66
CA HIS A 189 4.39 8.62 2.40
C HIS A 189 4.13 7.35 3.21
N LEU A 190 5.16 6.50 3.40
CA LEU A 190 5.04 5.37 4.31
C LEU A 190 4.76 5.82 5.75
N PHE A 191 5.44 6.86 6.24
CA PHE A 191 5.17 7.40 7.58
C PHE A 191 3.73 7.91 7.72
N ILE A 192 3.20 8.59 6.70
CA ILE A 192 1.80 9.01 6.66
C ILE A 192 0.89 7.79 6.73
N MET A 193 1.11 6.81 5.84
CA MET A 193 0.33 5.57 5.78
C MET A 193 0.30 4.83 7.11
N THR A 194 1.46 4.60 7.74
CA THR A 194 1.54 3.91 9.04
C THR A 194 0.75 4.64 10.12
N ASN A 195 0.88 5.97 10.22
CA ASN A 195 0.21 6.73 11.28
C ASN A 195 -1.30 6.75 11.10
N PHE A 196 -1.79 6.96 9.86
CA PHE A 196 -3.23 7.02 9.63
C PHE A 196 -3.90 5.65 9.74
N ILE A 197 -3.23 4.56 9.33
CA ILE A 197 -3.72 3.20 9.61
C ILE A 197 -3.80 3.00 11.13
N THR A 198 -2.74 3.23 11.88
CA THR A 198 -2.78 3.02 13.34
C THR A 198 -3.83 3.88 14.03
N LEU A 199 -3.97 5.16 13.64
CA LEU A 199 -4.95 6.07 14.23
C LEU A 199 -6.37 5.59 13.95
N SER A 200 -6.66 5.23 12.70
CA SER A 200 -7.99 4.75 12.32
C SER A 200 -8.33 3.41 12.97
N LEU A 201 -7.36 2.52 13.15
CA LEU A 201 -7.54 1.25 13.88
C LEU A 201 -7.80 1.47 15.38
N ILE A 202 -7.05 2.35 16.05
CA ILE A 202 -7.33 2.71 17.45
C ILE A 202 -8.76 3.26 17.56
N LEU A 203 -9.13 4.21 16.70
CA LEU A 203 -10.47 4.81 16.74
C LEU A 203 -11.58 3.79 16.46
N SER A 204 -11.35 2.82 15.56
CA SER A 204 -12.31 1.76 15.34
C SER A 204 -12.41 0.79 16.50
N ASP A 205 -11.29 0.42 17.11
CA ASP A 205 -11.26 -0.48 18.26
C ASP A 205 -11.98 0.13 19.47
N LEU A 206 -11.87 1.47 19.65
CA LEU A 206 -12.65 2.21 20.65
C LEU A 206 -14.16 2.18 20.41
N ASN A 207 -14.59 2.00 19.16
CA ASN A 207 -16.01 1.91 18.80
C ASN A 207 -16.56 0.47 18.87
N LEU A 208 -15.68 -0.53 19.00
CA LEU A 208 -16.09 -1.91 19.22
C LEU A 208 -16.50 -2.10 20.70
N ASN A 209 -17.33 -3.11 20.99
CA ASN A 209 -17.74 -3.47 22.36
C ASN A 209 -16.58 -4.11 23.17
N ILE A 210 -15.40 -3.50 23.15
CA ILE A 210 -14.23 -3.92 23.91
C ILE A 210 -14.39 -3.44 25.37
N PRO A 211 -14.04 -4.27 26.36
CA PRO A 211 -14.02 -3.86 27.77
C PRO A 211 -13.18 -2.60 28.01
N VAL A 212 -13.73 -1.65 28.77
CA VAL A 212 -13.15 -0.29 28.98
C VAL A 212 -11.75 -0.35 29.60
N ASP A 213 -11.50 -1.34 30.45
CA ASP A 213 -10.21 -1.63 31.09
C ASP A 213 -9.10 -1.99 30.08
N ARG A 214 -9.45 -2.44 28.88
CA ARG A 214 -8.48 -2.81 27.82
C ARG A 214 -8.05 -1.63 26.95
N TYR A 215 -8.76 -0.49 26.95
CA TYR A 215 -8.44 0.65 26.08
C TYR A 215 -7.06 1.26 26.35
N TRP A 216 -6.64 1.31 27.62
CA TRP A 216 -5.30 1.77 27.99
C TRP A 216 -4.22 0.88 27.41
N LEU A 217 -4.41 -0.44 27.49
CA LEU A 217 -3.47 -1.43 26.97
C LEU A 217 -3.37 -1.35 25.44
N ILE A 218 -4.50 -1.23 24.73
CA ILE A 218 -4.55 -1.04 23.28
C ILE A 218 -3.75 0.20 22.86
N SER A 219 -3.99 1.33 23.54
CA SER A 219 -3.31 2.59 23.26
C SER A 219 -1.79 2.46 23.46
N ILE A 220 -1.35 1.81 24.54
CA ILE A 220 0.07 1.58 24.82
C ILE A 220 0.72 0.71 23.73
N ILE A 221 0.07 -0.37 23.29
CA ILE A 221 0.58 -1.25 22.25
C ILE A 221 0.82 -0.47 20.95
N PHE A 222 -0.14 0.34 20.51
CA PHE A 222 0.02 1.14 19.29
C PHE A 222 1.06 2.25 19.44
N ILE A 223 1.20 2.89 20.60
CA ILE A 223 2.27 3.86 20.87
C ILE A 223 3.66 3.21 20.75
N ILE A 224 3.84 2.01 21.34
CA ILE A 224 5.08 1.25 21.22
C ILE A 224 5.36 0.91 19.76
N LEU A 225 4.35 0.44 19.03
CA LEU A 225 4.46 0.07 17.62
C LEU A 225 4.91 1.27 16.75
N LEU A 226 4.26 2.43 16.92
CA LEU A 226 4.62 3.66 16.24
C LEU A 226 6.04 4.13 16.58
N SER A 227 6.45 3.99 17.85
CA SER A 227 7.81 4.30 18.29
C SER A 227 8.85 3.43 17.57
N ILE A 228 8.58 2.13 17.41
CA ILE A 228 9.43 1.19 16.66
C ILE A 228 9.57 1.65 15.21
N TYR A 229 8.47 1.94 14.51
CA TYR A 229 8.55 2.38 13.10
C TYR A 229 9.24 3.73 12.94
N ASN A 230 8.98 4.69 13.82
CA ASN A 230 9.66 5.97 13.80
C ASN A 230 11.18 5.79 13.93
N ARG A 231 11.62 4.88 14.81
CA ARG A 231 13.04 4.52 14.95
C ARG A 231 13.58 3.88 13.69
N ILE A 232 12.87 2.93 13.07
CA ILE A 232 13.26 2.29 11.82
C ILE A 232 13.41 3.33 10.71
N PHE A 233 12.39 4.15 10.46
CA PHE A 233 12.38 5.13 9.37
C PHE A 233 13.41 6.24 9.53
N LYS A 234 13.77 6.63 10.75
CA LYS A 234 14.86 7.59 11.01
C LYS A 234 16.23 7.05 10.61
N THR A 235 16.43 5.74 10.62
CA THR A 235 17.73 5.14 10.28
C THR A 235 17.97 5.06 8.77
N ILE A 236 16.92 5.21 7.97
CA ILE A 236 16.98 5.15 6.51
C ILE A 236 17.68 6.41 5.97
N ASP A 237 18.68 6.19 5.12
CA ASP A 237 19.35 7.25 4.40
C ASP A 237 18.49 7.74 3.24
N ARG A 238 18.04 8.99 3.39
CA ARG A 238 17.14 9.67 2.46
C ARG A 238 17.87 10.26 1.25
N THR A 239 19.21 10.23 1.26
CA THR A 239 20.06 10.76 0.19
C THR A 239 20.56 9.69 -0.77
N LEU A 240 20.22 8.42 -0.52
CA LEU A 240 20.58 7.31 -1.41
C LEU A 240 20.01 7.53 -2.81
N THR A 241 20.87 7.30 -3.80
CA THR A 241 20.57 7.30 -5.22
C THR A 241 21.13 6.01 -5.85
N LYS A 242 20.82 5.74 -7.11
CA LYS A 242 21.25 4.56 -7.90
C LYS A 242 20.70 3.21 -7.43
N GLN A 243 19.57 3.21 -6.73
CA GLN A 243 18.95 2.01 -6.16
C GLN A 243 17.59 1.75 -6.79
N SER A 244 17.33 0.47 -7.11
CA SER A 244 16.03 0.02 -7.61
C SER A 244 14.93 0.07 -6.54
N GLY A 245 15.32 -0.08 -5.27
CA GLY A 245 14.45 -0.03 -4.09
C GLY A 245 13.46 -1.18 -3.95
N ASN A 246 13.61 -2.29 -4.70
CA ASN A 246 12.71 -3.44 -4.61
C ASN A 246 12.65 -4.05 -3.20
N THR A 247 13.79 -4.22 -2.56
CA THR A 247 13.87 -4.72 -1.18
C THR A 247 13.35 -3.70 -0.16
N TYR A 248 13.46 -2.40 -0.45
CA TYR A 248 12.78 -1.37 0.34
C TYR A 248 11.26 -1.58 0.29
N ILE A 249 10.72 -1.70 -0.93
CA ILE A 249 9.30 -1.95 -1.21
C ILE A 249 8.78 -3.18 -0.44
N ILE A 250 9.54 -4.28 -0.44
CA ILE A 250 9.21 -5.48 0.35
C ILE A 250 9.12 -5.15 1.85
N GLY A 251 10.07 -4.38 2.39
CA GLY A 251 10.03 -3.92 3.78
C GLY A 251 8.79 -3.09 4.12
N ILE A 252 8.28 -2.31 3.15
CA ILE A 252 7.03 -1.54 3.31
C ILE A 252 5.85 -2.49 3.58
N TYR A 253 5.66 -3.53 2.75
CA TYR A 253 4.58 -4.51 2.96
C TYR A 253 4.62 -5.11 4.37
N PHE A 254 5.80 -5.59 4.79
CA PHE A 254 5.95 -6.20 6.11
C PHE A 254 5.68 -5.23 7.26
N THR A 255 5.98 -3.93 7.08
CA THR A 255 5.62 -2.89 8.04
C THR A 255 4.10 -2.76 8.17
N ILE A 256 3.38 -2.67 7.06
CA ILE A 256 1.92 -2.50 7.10
C ILE A 256 1.23 -3.79 7.58
N PHE A 257 1.74 -4.98 7.20
CA PHE A 257 1.28 -6.26 7.74
C PHE A 257 1.44 -6.35 9.26
N SER A 258 2.57 -5.89 9.81
CA SER A 258 2.73 -5.91 11.27
C SER A 258 1.66 -5.08 12.00
N ILE A 259 1.24 -3.93 11.44
CA ILE A 259 0.12 -3.15 12.00
C ILE A 259 -1.18 -3.96 11.96
N THR A 260 -1.48 -4.60 10.83
CA THR A 260 -2.69 -5.42 10.72
C THR A 260 -2.69 -6.61 11.67
N PHE A 261 -1.56 -7.28 11.89
CA PHE A 261 -1.49 -8.41 12.81
C PHE A 261 -1.59 -7.97 14.27
N VAL A 262 -1.01 -6.82 14.64
CA VAL A 262 -1.25 -6.23 15.97
C VAL A 262 -2.73 -5.93 16.18
N ASN A 263 -3.39 -5.41 15.15
CA ASN A 263 -4.83 -5.17 15.19
C ASN A 263 -5.62 -6.48 15.39
N GLN A 264 -5.31 -7.51 14.60
CA GLN A 264 -5.96 -8.82 14.73
C GLN A 264 -5.70 -9.48 16.07
N PHE A 265 -4.53 -9.26 16.68
CA PHE A 265 -4.22 -9.69 18.04
C PHE A 265 -5.19 -9.08 19.06
N ILE A 266 -5.42 -7.77 18.99
CA ILE A 266 -6.35 -7.06 19.89
C ILE A 266 -7.77 -7.55 19.69
N ILE A 267 -8.21 -7.57 18.44
CA ILE A 267 -9.55 -7.94 18.01
C ILE A 267 -9.89 -9.39 18.34
N SER A 268 -8.94 -10.31 18.17
CA SER A 268 -9.12 -11.74 18.43
C SER A 268 -8.84 -12.10 19.89
N GLU A 269 -9.16 -11.21 20.82
CA GLU A 269 -9.04 -11.42 22.27
C GLU A 269 -7.63 -11.86 22.71
N PHE A 270 -6.59 -11.24 22.16
CA PHE A 270 -5.18 -11.51 22.48
C PHE A 270 -4.67 -12.88 22.04
N ASN A 271 -5.16 -13.40 20.90
CA ASN A 271 -4.63 -14.62 20.30
C ASN A 271 -3.14 -14.48 19.90
N LEU A 272 -2.28 -15.22 20.60
CA LEU A 272 -0.81 -15.13 20.48
C LEU A 272 -0.27 -15.44 19.07
N ILE A 273 -1.01 -16.13 18.20
CA ILE A 273 -0.56 -16.37 16.82
C ILE A 273 -0.34 -15.04 16.08
N TYR A 274 -1.23 -14.07 16.28
CA TYR A 274 -1.12 -12.79 15.59
C TYR A 274 0.03 -11.92 16.11
N ILE A 275 0.36 -11.98 17.41
CA ILE A 275 1.53 -11.25 17.91
C ILE A 275 2.83 -11.88 17.40
N LEU A 276 2.90 -13.21 17.26
CA LEU A 276 4.05 -13.88 16.66
C LEU A 276 4.24 -13.48 15.19
N LEU A 277 3.15 -13.44 14.41
CA LEU A 277 3.16 -12.94 13.03
C LEU A 277 3.57 -11.45 12.97
N ALA A 278 3.09 -10.61 13.89
CA ALA A 278 3.49 -9.21 13.98
C ALA A 278 4.99 -9.06 14.25
N ILE A 279 5.55 -9.82 15.19
CA ILE A 279 6.98 -9.78 15.51
C ILE A 279 7.82 -10.25 14.31
N LEU A 280 7.41 -11.34 13.65
CA LEU A 280 8.09 -11.86 12.46
C LEU A 280 8.12 -10.81 11.33
N THR A 281 6.99 -10.16 11.07
CA THR A 281 6.89 -9.14 10.03
C THR A 281 7.68 -7.87 10.37
N ILE A 282 7.71 -7.43 11.64
CA ILE A 282 8.62 -6.35 12.10
C ILE A 282 10.09 -6.73 11.85
N TYR A 283 10.48 -7.96 12.16
CA TYR A 283 11.84 -8.44 11.96
C TYR A 283 12.24 -8.44 10.49
N ILE A 284 11.39 -8.98 9.61
CA ILE A 284 11.64 -8.99 8.15
C ILE A 284 11.67 -7.57 7.58
N SER A 285 10.78 -6.68 8.02
CA SER A 285 10.79 -5.26 7.66
C SER A 285 12.14 -4.61 8.00
N LYS A 286 12.62 -4.81 9.24
CA LYS A 286 13.91 -4.28 9.70
C LYS A 286 15.09 -4.83 8.89
N LEU A 287 15.10 -6.13 8.57
CA LEU A 287 16.12 -6.73 7.72
C LEU A 287 16.12 -6.10 6.33
N SER A 288 14.94 -5.92 5.74
CA SER A 288 14.76 -5.34 4.41
C SER A 288 15.32 -3.91 4.32
N PHE A 289 15.13 -3.12 5.39
CA PHE A 289 15.63 -1.75 5.49
C PHE A 289 17.12 -1.64 5.84
N LYS A 290 17.78 -2.71 6.29
CA LYS A 290 19.17 -2.69 6.80
C LYS A 290 20.16 -2.13 5.78
N GLN A 291 20.00 -2.46 4.50
CA GLN A 291 20.89 -2.02 3.42
C GLN A 291 20.75 -0.52 3.08
N TYR A 292 19.66 0.12 3.50
CA TYR A 292 19.40 1.54 3.26
C TYR A 292 19.75 2.40 4.47
N LYS A 293 20.45 1.84 5.46
CA LYS A 293 20.79 2.55 6.69
C LYS A 293 21.86 3.60 6.42
N LYS A 294 21.71 4.79 7.04
CA LYS A 294 22.78 5.80 7.05
C LYS A 294 24.07 5.18 7.54
N GLN A 295 25.08 5.17 6.67
CA GLN A 295 26.44 4.86 7.09
C GLN A 295 26.92 6.05 7.93
N ILE A 296 27.16 5.82 9.21
CA ILE A 296 27.93 6.77 10.02
C ILE A 296 29.36 6.62 9.51
N ARG A 297 29.80 7.58 8.69
CA ARG A 297 31.22 7.80 8.40
C ARG A 297 31.78 8.71 9.48
#